data_AF-A0A8D8JHM4-F1
#
_entry.id   AF-A0A8D8JHM4-F1
#
_cell.length_a   1.000
_cell.length_b   1.000
_cell.length_c   1.000
_cell.angle_alpha   90.00
_cell.angle_beta   90.00
_cell.angle_gamma   90.00
#
_symmetry.space_group_name_H-M   'P 1'
#
loop_
_entity.id
_entity.type
_entity.pdbx_description
1 polymer ?
#
loop_
_entity_poly.entity_id
_entity_poly.type
_entity_poly.pdbx_seq_one_letter_code
_entity_poly.pdbx_strand_id
1 'polypeptide(L)'
;MPLLRRKLFEKVTEPERLRDGDEVFYCETTNEIFSNYEDYFHRVMLISSIVWSCSITGKPNLTYAEALESEKQARRLLRTFPAAVKGPFLMVASKTKRSSFNEMLEDVFGFIKDHFFEQEIVDAMEPSGRKYREATIVEVIAPNTKSSPVKAEKNPLPSAVRRR
;
A
#
# COMPACT_ATOMS: atom_id res chain seq x y z
N MET A 1 10.05 -9.21 4.62
CA MET A 1 11.39 -9.33 5.18
C MET A 1 12.31 -8.48 4.32
N PRO A 2 13.15 -7.63 4.93
CA PRO A 2 14.03 -6.73 4.21
C PRO A 2 14.90 -7.46 3.19
N LEU A 3 15.17 -6.79 2.07
CA LEU A 3 16.03 -7.33 1.02
C LEU A 3 17.47 -6.86 1.25
N LEU A 4 18.41 -7.79 1.25
CA LEU A 4 19.84 -7.48 1.26
C LEU A 4 20.29 -7.30 -0.19
N ARG A 5 20.71 -6.08 -0.57
CA ARG A 5 21.11 -5.76 -1.95
C ARG A 5 20.07 -6.26 -2.99
N ARG A 6 18.79 -6.07 -2.69
CA ARG A 6 17.63 -6.47 -3.52
C ARG A 6 17.41 -7.98 -3.67
N LYS A 7 18.09 -8.82 -2.87
CA LYS A 7 17.83 -10.26 -2.76
C LYS A 7 17.19 -10.58 -1.42
N LEU A 8 16.43 -11.68 -1.38
CA LEU A 8 15.90 -12.20 -0.12
C LEU A 8 17.07 -12.52 0.81
N PHE A 9 16.96 -12.07 2.05
CA PHE A 9 17.92 -12.38 3.08
C PHE A 9 17.46 -13.62 3.84
N GLU A 10 18.27 -14.66 3.76
CA GLU A 10 18.05 -15.90 4.51
C GLU A 10 18.74 -15.79 5.87
N LYS A 11 17.96 -15.98 6.93
CA LYS A 11 18.50 -16.10 8.28
C LYS A 11 19.22 -17.44 8.39
N VAL A 12 20.17 -17.52 9.31
CA VAL A 12 20.82 -18.81 9.59
C VAL A 12 19.74 -19.72 10.17
N THR A 13 19.36 -20.72 9.38
CA THR A 13 18.16 -21.53 9.64
C THR A 13 18.48 -22.79 10.45
N GLU A 14 19.75 -23.15 10.57
CA GLU A 14 20.15 -24.25 11.45
C GLU A 14 20.33 -23.71 12.87
N PRO A 15 19.38 -23.99 13.78
CA PRO A 15 19.63 -23.73 15.18
C PRO A 15 20.79 -24.63 15.57
N GLU A 16 21.89 -23.98 15.94
CA GLU A 16 22.97 -24.66 16.63
C GLU A 16 22.34 -25.45 17.79
N ARG A 17 22.79 -26.70 18.02
CA ARG A 17 22.25 -27.53 19.10
C ARG A 17 22.72 -26.95 20.44
N LEU A 18 21.99 -25.94 20.91
CA LEU A 18 22.17 -25.30 22.20
C LEU A 18 21.48 -26.15 23.27
N ARG A 19 22.12 -26.27 24.43
CA ARG A 19 21.57 -26.91 25.62
C ARG A 19 21.11 -25.84 26.61
N ASP A 20 20.23 -26.23 27.51
CA ASP A 20 19.81 -25.37 28.61
C ASP A 20 21.03 -25.03 29.48
N GLY A 21 21.34 -23.73 29.59
CA GLY A 21 22.47 -23.20 30.35
C GLY A 21 23.70 -22.80 29.53
N ASP A 22 23.71 -23.01 28.21
CA ASP A 22 24.77 -22.48 27.36
C ASP A 22 24.65 -20.94 27.26
N GLU A 23 25.78 -20.23 27.41
CA GLU A 23 25.85 -18.78 27.21
C GLU A 23 25.84 -18.45 25.72
N VAL A 24 25.02 -17.48 25.32
CA VAL A 24 24.78 -17.15 23.90
C VAL A 24 24.69 -15.65 23.68
N PHE A 25 24.96 -15.25 22.44
CA PHE A 25 24.74 -13.89 21.96
C PHE A 25 23.41 -13.80 21.22
N TYR A 26 22.51 -12.94 21.70
CA TYR A 26 21.19 -12.75 21.11
C TYR A 26 21.11 -11.43 20.35
N CYS A 27 20.74 -11.50 19.06
CA CYS A 27 20.45 -10.33 18.25
C CYS A 27 18.95 -10.04 18.28
N GLU A 28 18.54 -9.06 19.09
CA GLU A 28 17.13 -8.68 19.26
C GLU A 28 16.46 -8.28 17.93
N THR A 29 17.17 -7.53 17.08
CA THR A 29 16.62 -7.00 15.83
C THR A 29 16.24 -8.10 14.83
N THR A 30 17.07 -9.14 14.71
CA THR A 30 16.80 -10.27 13.79
C THR A 30 16.18 -11.47 14.48
N ASN A 31 16.10 -11.46 15.82
CA ASN A 31 15.65 -12.58 16.65
C ASN A 31 16.46 -13.86 16.36
N GLU A 32 17.78 -13.71 16.29
CA GLU A 32 18.73 -14.82 16.08
C GLU A 32 19.64 -14.98 17.28
N ILE A 33 20.07 -16.22 17.52
CA ILE A 33 20.95 -16.62 18.61
C ILE A 33 22.25 -17.14 17.98
N PHE A 34 23.38 -16.77 18.56
CA PHE A 34 24.72 -17.16 18.11
C PHE A 34 25.51 -17.70 19.30
N SER A 35 26.20 -18.82 19.15
CA SER A 35 27.18 -19.29 20.16
C SER A 35 28.49 -18.51 20.09
N ASN A 36 28.89 -18.09 18.88
CA ASN A 36 30.15 -17.44 18.60
C ASN A 36 29.99 -15.91 18.48
N TYR A 37 30.90 -15.19 19.13
CA TYR A 37 30.94 -13.73 19.10
C TYR A 37 31.18 -13.17 17.69
N GLU A 38 32.06 -13.78 16.90
CA GLU A 38 32.39 -13.29 15.55
C GLU A 38 31.17 -13.30 14.62
N ASP A 39 30.35 -14.37 14.68
CA ASP A 39 29.14 -14.49 13.88
C ASP A 39 28.07 -13.47 14.31
N TYR A 40 27.93 -13.27 15.62
CA TYR A 40 27.08 -12.22 16.17
C TYR A 40 27.55 -10.83 15.72
N PHE A 41 28.86 -10.55 15.82
CA PHE A 41 29.44 -9.28 15.44
C PHE A 41 29.23 -8.99 13.95
N HIS A 42 29.50 -9.97 13.07
CA HIS A 42 29.20 -9.86 11.64
C HIS A 42 27.72 -9.60 11.38
N ARG A 43 26.82 -10.25 12.13
CA ARG A 43 25.38 -9.98 12.02
C ARG A 43 25.05 -8.53 12.37
N VAL A 44 25.54 -8.04 13.51
CA VAL A 44 25.32 -6.66 13.98
C VAL A 44 25.84 -5.65 12.97
N MET A 45 27.04 -5.86 12.43
CA MET A 45 27.61 -5.01 11.38
C MET A 45 26.76 -5.00 10.11
N LEU A 46 26.28 -6.17 9.66
CA LEU A 46 25.45 -6.29 8.47
C LEU A 46 24.10 -5.57 8.62
N ILE A 47 23.40 -5.75 9.74
CA ILE A 47 22.09 -5.12 9.96
C ILE A 47 22.17 -3.62 10.16
N SER A 48 23.32 -3.13 10.66
CA SER A 48 23.61 -1.70 10.86
C SER A 48 24.05 -1.01 9.56
N SER A 49 24.43 -1.78 8.53
CA SER A 49 24.86 -1.25 7.24
C SER A 49 23.67 -0.76 6.40
N ILE A 50 23.85 0.32 5.64
CA ILE A 50 22.82 0.94 4.79
C ILE A 50 22.76 0.25 3.41
N VAL A 51 22.57 -1.07 3.41
CA VAL A 51 22.58 -1.92 2.21
C VAL A 51 21.25 -2.64 1.98
N TRP A 52 20.26 -2.33 2.81
CA TRP A 52 18.94 -2.96 2.79
C TRP A 52 17.95 -2.18 1.95
N SER A 53 16.89 -2.88 1.54
CA SER A 53 15.75 -2.28 0.85
C SER A 53 14.44 -2.86 1.39
N CYS A 54 13.40 -2.03 1.44
CA CYS A 54 12.06 -2.49 1.81
C CYS A 54 11.49 -3.42 0.74
N SER A 55 11.07 -4.63 1.11
CA SER A 55 10.53 -5.61 0.14
C SER A 55 9.18 -5.21 -0.46
N ILE A 56 8.46 -4.29 0.18
CA ILE A 56 7.10 -3.88 -0.24
C ILE A 56 7.17 -2.61 -1.10
N THR A 57 7.85 -1.57 -0.62
CA THR A 57 7.92 -0.28 -1.34
C THR A 57 9.11 -0.21 -2.29
N GLY A 58 10.08 -1.11 -2.17
CA GLY A 58 11.33 -1.07 -2.93
C GLY A 58 12.29 0.04 -2.49
N LYS A 59 11.98 0.80 -1.43
CA LYS A 59 12.83 1.91 -0.95
C LYS A 59 14.24 1.39 -0.61
N PRO A 60 15.29 1.88 -1.30
CA PRO A 60 16.66 1.43 -1.09
C PRO A 60 17.37 2.20 0.02
N ASN A 61 18.62 1.83 0.30
CA ASN A 61 19.54 2.50 1.21
C ASN A 61 18.96 2.66 2.62
N LEU A 62 18.52 1.54 3.18
CA LEU A 62 18.03 1.45 4.55
C LEU A 62 18.97 0.56 5.37
N THR A 63 18.98 0.76 6.68
CA THR A 63 19.37 -0.29 7.63
C THR A 63 18.28 -1.36 7.73
N TYR A 64 18.60 -2.49 8.36
CA TYR A 64 17.61 -3.57 8.51
C TYR A 64 16.36 -3.12 9.30
N ALA A 65 16.57 -2.39 10.40
CA ALA A 65 15.48 -1.90 11.25
C ALA A 65 14.58 -0.89 10.53
N GLU A 66 15.17 0.04 9.78
CA GLU A 66 14.40 1.00 8.97
C GLU A 66 13.61 0.31 7.86
N ALA A 67 14.19 -0.72 7.23
CA ALA A 67 13.48 -1.51 6.24
C ALA A 67 12.29 -2.26 6.86
N LEU A 68 12.42 -2.83 8.06
CA LEU A 68 11.31 -3.45 8.79
C LEU A 68 10.19 -2.47 9.10
N GLU A 69 10.53 -1.28 9.61
CA GLU A 69 9.52 -0.26 9.91
C GLU A 69 8.85 0.26 8.63
N SER A 70 9.60 0.43 7.54
CA SER A 70 9.04 0.76 6.23
C SER A 70 8.06 -0.30 5.73
N GLU A 71 8.39 -1.59 5.88
CA GLU A 71 7.47 -2.69 5.53
C GLU A 71 6.20 -2.65 6.38
N LYS A 72 6.33 -2.43 7.69
CA LYS A 72 5.19 -2.35 8.62
C LYS A 72 4.25 -1.21 8.24
N GLN A 73 4.79 -0.04 7.93
CA GLN A 73 4.02 1.11 7.47
C GLN A 73 3.34 0.83 6.13
N ALA A 74 4.05 0.24 5.18
CA ALA A 74 3.49 -0.13 3.88
C ALA A 74 2.33 -1.14 4.02
N ARG A 75 2.46 -2.15 4.90
CA ARG A 75 1.36 -3.09 5.19
C ARG A 75 0.13 -2.39 5.78
N ARG A 76 0.33 -1.43 6.67
CA ARG A 76 -0.78 -0.63 7.23
C ARG A 76 -1.49 0.16 6.13
N LEU A 77 -0.74 0.82 5.25
CA LEU A 77 -1.29 1.58 4.14
C LEU A 77 -2.06 0.69 3.14
N LEU A 78 -1.53 -0.50 2.83
CA LEU A 78 -2.21 -1.46 1.94
C LEU A 78 -3.53 -1.98 2.54
N ARG A 79 -3.61 -2.10 3.88
CA ARG A 79 -4.86 -2.49 4.56
C ARG A 79 -5.93 -1.40 4.47
N THR A 80 -5.54 -0.13 4.41
CA THR A 80 -6.48 0.99 4.29
C THR A 80 -6.88 1.30 2.85
N PHE A 81 -6.34 0.58 1.87
CA PHE A 81 -6.66 0.83 0.46
C PHE A 81 -8.15 0.53 0.17
N PRO A 82 -8.94 1.50 -0.34
CA PRO A 82 -10.39 1.36 -0.51
C PRO A 82 -10.77 0.16 -1.38
N ALA A 83 -11.65 -0.71 -0.88
CA ALA A 83 -12.07 -1.92 -1.58
C ALA A 83 -12.76 -1.61 -2.92
N ALA A 84 -13.65 -0.61 -2.92
CA ALA A 84 -14.39 -0.14 -4.09
C ALA A 84 -13.48 0.27 -5.27
N VAL A 85 -12.27 0.76 -4.97
CA VAL A 85 -11.34 1.29 -5.97
C VAL A 85 -10.36 0.23 -6.49
N LYS A 86 -10.18 -0.91 -5.80
CA LYS A 86 -9.21 -1.97 -6.18
C LYS A 86 -9.47 -2.52 -7.59
N GLY A 87 -10.72 -2.91 -7.87
CA GLY A 87 -11.11 -3.44 -9.18
C GLY A 87 -10.88 -2.42 -10.30
N PRO A 88 -11.44 -1.20 -10.20
CA PRO A 88 -11.22 -0.13 -11.16
C PRO A 88 -9.75 0.21 -11.40
N PHE A 89 -8.96 0.30 -10.31
CA PHE A 89 -7.51 0.53 -10.38
C PHE A 89 -6.84 -0.52 -11.26
N LEU A 90 -7.06 -1.82 -10.96
CA LEU A 90 -6.45 -2.92 -11.70
C LEU A 90 -6.92 -2.98 -13.15
N MET A 91 -8.21 -2.68 -13.41
CA MET A 91 -8.76 -2.63 -14.75
C MET A 91 -8.02 -1.59 -15.61
N VAL A 92 -7.86 -0.36 -15.13
CA VAL A 92 -7.17 0.71 -15.88
C VAL A 92 -5.69 0.40 -16.02
N ALA A 93 -5.03 -0.01 -14.93
CA ALA A 93 -3.61 -0.37 -14.93
C ALA A 93 -3.30 -1.51 -15.92
N SER A 94 -4.20 -2.48 -16.09
CA SER A 94 -4.02 -3.61 -17.04
C SER A 94 -4.26 -3.23 -18.50
N LYS A 95 -5.00 -2.15 -18.77
CA LYS A 95 -5.38 -1.72 -20.12
C LYS A 95 -4.53 -0.56 -20.65
N THR A 96 -3.80 0.13 -19.78
CA THR A 96 -2.90 1.20 -20.22
C THR A 96 -1.77 0.64 -21.09
N LYS A 97 -1.27 1.48 -22.00
CA LYS A 97 -0.14 1.16 -22.89
C LYS A 97 1.13 1.92 -22.49
N ARG A 98 1.13 2.61 -21.35
CA ARG A 98 2.29 3.36 -20.87
C ARG A 98 3.37 2.40 -20.40
N SER A 99 4.63 2.72 -20.73
CA SER A 99 5.81 2.01 -20.21
C SER A 99 6.28 2.56 -18.87
N SER A 100 5.97 3.83 -18.57
CA SER A 100 6.30 4.48 -17.30
C SER A 100 5.22 4.23 -16.25
N PHE A 101 5.65 3.81 -15.06
CA PHE A 101 4.75 3.63 -13.92
C PHE A 101 4.02 4.93 -13.54
N ASN A 102 4.71 6.07 -13.59
CA ASN A 102 4.11 7.37 -13.25
C ASN A 102 3.03 7.75 -14.26
N GLU A 103 3.25 7.51 -15.57
CA GLU A 103 2.25 7.80 -16.58
C GLU A 103 1.02 6.88 -16.46
N MET A 104 1.23 5.61 -16.13
CA MET A 104 0.13 4.70 -15.82
C MET A 104 -0.67 5.18 -14.60
N LEU A 105 0.00 5.67 -13.56
CA LEU A 105 -0.67 6.23 -12.39
C LEU A 105 -1.53 7.44 -12.74
N GLU A 106 -1.07 8.31 -13.65
CA GLU A 106 -1.89 9.44 -14.13
C GLU A 106 -3.16 8.95 -14.85
N ASP A 107 -3.06 7.94 -15.72
CA ASP A 107 -4.23 7.36 -16.40
C ASP A 107 -5.23 6.78 -15.38
N VAL A 108 -4.72 6.06 -14.38
CA VAL A 108 -5.52 5.46 -13.30
C VAL A 108 -6.17 6.53 -12.44
N PHE A 109 -5.41 7.55 -12.02
CA PHE A 109 -5.91 8.65 -11.20
C PHE A 109 -6.97 9.45 -11.95
N GLY A 110 -6.73 9.77 -13.23
CA GLY A 110 -7.69 10.45 -14.09
C GLY A 110 -9.01 9.67 -14.21
N PHE A 111 -8.94 8.36 -14.44
CA PHE A 111 -10.14 7.53 -14.49
C PHE A 111 -10.86 7.47 -13.15
N ILE A 112 -10.15 7.16 -12.06
CA ILE A 112 -10.76 7.04 -10.74
C ILE A 112 -11.44 8.33 -10.37
N LYS A 113 -10.75 9.48 -10.47
CA LYS A 113 -11.25 10.81 -10.07
C LYS A 113 -12.65 11.12 -10.59
N ASP A 114 -12.95 10.75 -11.83
CA ASP A 114 -14.17 11.14 -12.52
C ASP A 114 -15.31 10.09 -12.44
N HIS A 115 -15.08 8.95 -11.77
CA HIS A 115 -16.06 7.85 -11.68
C HIS A 115 -16.30 7.45 -10.23
N PHE A 116 -17.56 7.38 -9.81
CA PHE A 116 -17.94 6.76 -8.53
C PHE A 116 -18.03 5.24 -8.63
N PHE A 117 -17.80 4.54 -7.52
CA PHE A 117 -17.86 3.09 -7.46
C PHE A 117 -18.83 2.59 -6.39
N GLU A 118 -19.43 1.42 -6.62
CA GLU A 118 -20.25 0.77 -5.60
C GLU A 118 -19.42 0.47 -4.34
N GLN A 119 -20.07 0.57 -3.18
CA GLN A 119 -19.46 0.41 -1.85
C GLN A 119 -18.43 1.50 -1.50
N GLU A 120 -18.30 2.54 -2.33
CA GLU A 120 -17.48 3.69 -2.00
C GLU A 120 -18.15 4.53 -0.90
N ILE A 121 -17.35 4.97 0.08
CA ILE A 121 -17.79 5.86 1.14
C ILE A 121 -17.56 7.30 0.68
N VAL A 122 -18.62 8.10 0.68
CA VAL A 122 -18.64 9.49 0.20
C VAL A 122 -19.37 10.37 1.20
N ASP A 123 -19.13 11.68 1.11
CA ASP A 123 -19.91 12.68 1.83
C ASP A 123 -21.08 13.13 0.95
N ALA A 124 -22.30 12.74 1.33
CA ALA A 124 -23.53 13.13 0.65
C ALA A 124 -24.25 14.24 1.42
N MET A 125 -24.75 15.25 0.71
CA MET A 125 -25.55 16.33 1.24
C MET A 125 -26.93 15.79 1.62
N GLU A 126 -27.37 16.11 2.84
CA GLU A 126 -28.72 15.80 3.27
C GLU A 126 -29.76 16.45 2.34
N PRO A 127 -30.97 15.89 2.21
CA PRO A 127 -32.07 16.52 1.49
C PRO A 127 -32.40 17.95 1.96
N SER A 128 -32.04 18.26 3.21
CA SER A 128 -32.18 19.60 3.80
C SER A 128 -31.23 20.65 3.21
N GLY A 129 -30.18 20.23 2.50
CA GLY A 129 -29.15 21.08 1.90
C GLY A 129 -28.16 21.70 2.89
N ARG A 130 -28.29 21.42 4.20
CA ARG A 130 -27.55 22.13 5.26
C ARG A 130 -26.26 21.45 5.70
N LYS A 131 -26.14 20.13 5.51
CA LYS A 131 -25.03 19.35 6.04
C LYS A 131 -24.70 18.16 5.13
N TYR A 132 -23.41 17.81 5.08
CA TYR A 132 -22.95 16.55 4.51
C TYR A 132 -22.90 15.46 5.58
N ARG A 133 -23.25 14.24 5.20
CA ARG A 133 -23.09 13.03 6.00
C ARG A 133 -22.39 11.96 5.19
N GLU A 134 -21.68 11.11 5.91
CA GLU A 134 -21.12 9.89 5.37
C GLU A 134 -22.24 9.00 4.83
N ALA A 135 -22.09 8.57 3.58
CA ALA A 135 -22.98 7.68 2.88
C ALA A 135 -22.17 6.66 2.08
N THR A 136 -22.80 5.54 1.74
CA THR A 136 -22.19 4.50 0.90
C THR A 136 -22.94 4.42 -0.42
N ILE A 137 -22.22 4.37 -1.52
CA ILE A 137 -22.80 4.24 -2.86
C ILE A 137 -23.33 2.83 -3.03
N VAL A 138 -24.64 2.70 -3.25
CA VAL A 138 -25.30 1.41 -3.46
C VAL A 138 -25.24 0.97 -4.92
N GLU A 139 -25.45 1.92 -5.84
CA GLU A 139 -25.52 1.66 -7.28
C GLU A 139 -24.98 2.87 -8.04
N VAL A 140 -24.32 2.62 -9.18
CA VAL A 140 -23.82 3.65 -10.09
C VAL A 140 -24.55 3.56 -11.42
N ILE A 141 -25.35 4.58 -11.75
CA ILE A 141 -26.12 4.64 -12.99
C ILE A 141 -25.31 5.36 -14.06
N ALA A 142 -24.92 4.65 -15.11
CA ALA A 142 -24.26 5.26 -16.26
C ALA A 142 -25.21 6.18 -17.03
N PRO A 143 -24.77 7.37 -17.50
CA PRO A 143 -25.59 8.21 -18.35
C PRO A 143 -25.95 7.45 -19.64
N ASN A 144 -27.25 7.25 -19.86
CA ASN A 144 -27.76 6.45 -20.96
C ASN A 144 -27.42 7.13 -22.31
N THR A 145 -26.66 6.44 -23.17
CA THR A 145 -26.18 6.99 -24.46
C THR A 145 -27.26 7.07 -25.56
N LYS A 146 -28.54 6.80 -25.23
CA LYS A 146 -29.64 6.72 -26.22
C LYS A 146 -30.69 7.84 -26.17
N SER A 147 -30.45 8.99 -25.52
CA SER A 147 -31.34 10.15 -25.67
C SER A 147 -30.59 11.44 -26.00
N SER A 148 -30.82 11.95 -27.21
CA SER A 148 -30.57 13.32 -27.66
C SER A 148 -31.15 14.37 -26.67
N PRO A 149 -30.72 15.65 -26.74
CA PRO A 149 -30.56 16.51 -25.58
C PRO A 149 -31.91 16.94 -25.02
N VAL A 150 -32.40 16.18 -24.03
CA VAL A 150 -33.29 16.78 -23.04
C VAL A 150 -32.40 17.78 -22.31
N LYS A 151 -32.73 19.07 -22.47
CA LYS A 151 -32.09 20.23 -21.86
C LYS A 151 -31.24 19.80 -20.67
N ALA A 152 -29.92 19.83 -20.87
CA ALA A 152 -29.01 19.96 -19.75
C ALA A 152 -29.41 21.28 -19.06
N GLU A 153 -30.37 21.20 -18.13
CA GLU A 153 -30.21 21.97 -16.91
C GLU A 153 -28.77 21.71 -16.51
N LYS A 154 -27.98 22.78 -16.58
CA LYS A 154 -26.65 22.85 -15.98
C LYS A 154 -26.85 22.63 -14.48
N ASN A 155 -27.16 21.42 -14.08
CA ASN A 155 -26.82 20.95 -12.76
C ASN A 155 -25.32 20.67 -12.87
N PRO A 156 -24.46 21.56 -12.33
CA PRO A 156 -23.07 21.19 -12.16
C PRO A 156 -23.07 19.88 -11.36
N LEU A 157 -22.14 18.97 -11.68
CA LEU A 157 -21.82 17.77 -10.89
C LEU A 157 -22.35 17.90 -9.47
N PRO A 158 -23.27 17.04 -9.01
CA PRO A 158 -24.15 17.41 -7.92
C PRO A 158 -23.26 17.82 -6.75
N SER A 159 -23.36 19.08 -6.38
CA SER A 159 -22.77 19.60 -5.14
C SER A 159 -23.18 18.75 -3.93
N ALA A 160 -24.17 17.87 -4.10
CA ALA A 160 -24.64 16.90 -3.16
C ALA A 160 -23.71 15.71 -2.88
N VAL A 161 -22.68 15.35 -3.66
CA VAL A 161 -21.79 14.22 -3.31
C VAL A 161 -20.34 14.57 -3.52
N ARG A 162 -19.51 14.37 -2.49
CA ARG A 162 -18.08 14.64 -2.51
C ARG A 162 -17.28 13.44 -2.01
N ARG A 163 -16.12 13.22 -2.63
CA ARG A 163 -15.14 12.25 -2.14
C ARG A 163 -14.38 12.81 -0.95
N ARG A 164 -13.99 11.90 -0.07
CA ARG A 164 -13.19 12.19 1.13
C ARG A 164 -11.71 12.30 0.81
#